data_AF-A0AA43M510-F1
#
_entry.id   AF-A0AA43M510-F1
#
_cell.length_a   1.000
_cell.length_b   1.000
_cell.length_c   1.000
_cell.angle_alpha   90.00
_cell.angle_beta   90.00
_cell.angle_gamma   90.00
#
_symmetry.space_group_name_H-M   'P 1'
#
loop_
_entity.id
_entity.type
_entity.pdbx_description
1 polymer ?
#
loop_
_entity_poly.entity_id
_entity_poly.type
_entity_poly.pdbx_seq_one_letter_code
_entity_poly.pdbx_strand_id
1 'polypeptide(L)'
;MKLIQDDAQYDRAREALLKMAAELDDPLSSMTAEERERKNLIYDRTAESIREYRRSEMVAVFPGLKRVYEELGWPYRDFSQAQQQNVPEVQVNNEPKPAKETAPVEPVKPAASRLSGWLDD
;
A
#
# COMPACT_ATOMS: atom_id res chain seq x y z
N MET A 1 -11.53 -22.62 8.61
CA MET A 1 -11.70 -21.45 7.73
C MET A 1 -10.55 -21.45 6.72
N LYS A 2 -10.79 -21.01 5.48
CA LYS A 2 -9.82 -21.20 4.39
C LYS A 2 -8.81 -20.06 4.41
N LEU A 3 -7.56 -20.41 4.68
CA LEU A 3 -6.42 -19.51 4.71
C LEU A 3 -6.15 -19.02 3.26
N ILE A 4 -5.95 -17.71 3.05
CA ILE A 4 -5.58 -17.18 1.72
C ILE A 4 -4.13 -17.58 1.44
N GLN A 5 -3.92 -18.29 0.33
CA GLN A 5 -2.61 -18.85 -0.06
C GLN A 5 -2.03 -18.24 -1.33
N ASP A 6 -2.89 -17.70 -2.19
CA ASP A 6 -2.52 -17.19 -3.51
C ASP A 6 -3.29 -15.90 -3.84
N ASP A 7 -2.81 -15.19 -4.86
CA ASP A 7 -3.39 -13.91 -5.30
C ASP A 7 -4.83 -14.09 -5.80
N ALA A 8 -5.15 -15.22 -6.45
CA ALA A 8 -6.50 -15.48 -6.93
C ALA A 8 -7.52 -15.69 -5.78
N GLN A 9 -7.09 -16.24 -4.65
CA GLN A 9 -7.88 -16.34 -3.42
C GLN A 9 -7.97 -14.98 -2.74
N TYR A 10 -6.90 -14.18 -2.78
CA TYR A 10 -6.90 -12.81 -2.26
C TYR A 10 -7.94 -11.95 -2.97
N ASP A 11 -7.95 -11.95 -4.31
CA ASP A 11 -8.89 -11.15 -5.11
C ASP A 11 -10.35 -11.58 -4.86
N ARG A 12 -10.62 -12.89 -4.86
CA ARG A 12 -11.95 -13.41 -4.54
C ARG A 12 -12.39 -13.04 -3.12
N ALA A 13 -11.48 -13.12 -2.14
CA ALA A 13 -11.78 -12.73 -0.78
C ALA A 13 -12.08 -11.23 -0.68
N ARG A 14 -11.34 -10.39 -1.42
CA ARG A 14 -11.54 -8.94 -1.47
C ARG A 14 -12.88 -8.58 -2.09
N GLU A 15 -13.26 -9.20 -3.20
CA GLU A 15 -14.57 -9.03 -3.83
C GLU A 15 -15.70 -9.47 -2.89
N ALA A 16 -15.57 -10.63 -2.26
CA ALA A 16 -16.55 -11.12 -1.29
C ALA A 16 -16.70 -10.16 -0.10
N LEU A 17 -15.58 -9.62 0.40
CA LEU A 17 -15.59 -8.65 1.50
C LEU A 17 -16.33 -7.37 1.13
N LEU A 18 -16.09 -6.83 -0.07
CA LEU A 18 -16.79 -5.63 -0.55
C LEU A 18 -18.29 -5.88 -0.70
N LYS A 19 -18.68 -7.04 -1.24
CA LYS A 19 -20.09 -7.43 -1.35
C LYS A 19 -20.75 -7.54 0.03
N MET A 20 -20.09 -8.21 0.99
CA MET A 20 -20.60 -8.32 2.35
C MET A 20 -20.71 -6.95 3.03
N ALA A 21 -19.75 -6.05 2.83
CA ALA A 21 -19.81 -4.68 3.36
C ALA A 21 -21.05 -3.94 2.83
N ALA A 22 -21.30 -3.99 1.52
CA ALA A 22 -22.46 -3.36 0.91
C ALA A 22 -23.79 -3.91 1.45
N GLU A 23 -23.87 -5.23 1.66
CA GLU A 23 -25.06 -5.86 2.24
C GLU A 23 -25.26 -5.48 3.71
N LEU A 24 -24.18 -5.35 4.49
CA LEU A 24 -24.23 -5.00 5.92
C LEU A 24 -24.56 -3.52 6.15
N ASP A 25 -24.07 -2.63 5.29
CA ASP A 25 -24.30 -1.18 5.38
C ASP A 25 -25.70 -0.77 4.90
N ASP A 26 -26.41 -1.65 4.19
CA ASP A 26 -27.78 -1.39 3.74
C ASP A 26 -28.76 -1.26 4.93
N PRO A 27 -29.35 -0.07 5.17
CA PRO A 27 -30.30 0.15 6.25
C PRO A 27 -31.68 -0.48 5.96
N LEU A 28 -31.97 -0.83 4.70
CA LEU A 28 -33.24 -1.45 4.28
C LEU A 28 -33.14 -2.96 4.13
N SER A 29 -32.00 -3.57 4.47
CA SER A 29 -31.84 -5.01 4.37
C SER A 29 -32.88 -5.73 5.23
N SER A 30 -33.51 -6.77 4.68
CA SER A 30 -34.43 -7.64 5.42
C SER A 30 -33.74 -8.65 6.36
N MET A 31 -32.42 -8.52 6.58
CA MET A 31 -31.68 -9.42 7.47
C MET A 31 -32.09 -9.26 8.93
N THR A 32 -32.25 -10.39 9.61
CA THR A 32 -32.43 -10.43 11.06
C THR A 32 -31.15 -10.03 11.80
N ALA A 33 -31.28 -9.68 13.08
CA ALA A 33 -30.12 -9.33 13.91
C ALA A 33 -29.08 -10.46 13.98
N GLU A 34 -29.53 -11.72 14.11
CA GLU A 34 -28.64 -12.89 14.15
C GLU A 34 -27.89 -13.11 12.82
N GLU A 35 -28.56 -12.92 11.68
CA GLU A 35 -27.92 -13.03 10.36
C GLU A 35 -26.88 -11.93 10.14
N ARG A 36 -27.21 -10.70 10.56
CA ARG A 36 -26.28 -9.57 10.52
C ARG A 36 -25.05 -9.84 11.39
N GLU A 37 -25.22 -10.36 12.60
CA GLU A 37 -24.12 -10.73 13.48
C GLU A 37 -23.24 -11.82 12.87
N ARG A 38 -23.84 -12.89 12.33
CA ARG A 38 -23.08 -13.95 11.64
C ARG A 38 -22.31 -13.40 10.44
N LYS A 39 -22.91 -12.52 9.64
CA LYS A 39 -22.22 -11.88 8.51
C LYS A 39 -21.08 -10.96 8.98
N ASN A 40 -21.26 -10.20 10.05
CA ASN A 40 -20.19 -9.40 10.65
C ASN A 40 -19.01 -10.28 11.08
N LEU A 41 -19.27 -11.41 11.75
CA LEU A 41 -18.21 -12.34 12.14
C LEU A 41 -17.43 -12.90 10.93
N ILE A 42 -18.12 -13.19 9.83
CA ILE A 42 -17.47 -13.64 8.59
C ILE A 42 -16.69 -12.50 7.94
N TYR A 43 -17.24 -11.29 7.94
CA TYR A 43 -16.61 -10.09 7.42
C TYR A 43 -15.30 -9.81 8.15
N ASP A 44 -15.32 -9.76 9.49
CA ASP A 44 -14.14 -9.45 10.32
C ASP A 44 -13.02 -10.46 10.11
N ARG A 45 -13.37 -11.76 10.08
CA ARG A 45 -12.40 -12.84 9.85
C ARG A 45 -11.83 -12.82 8.43
N THR A 46 -12.65 -12.51 7.43
CA THR A 46 -12.17 -12.33 6.04
C THR A 46 -11.24 -11.13 5.94
N ALA A 47 -11.59 -10.02 6.59
CA ALA A 47 -10.79 -8.81 6.64
C ALA A 47 -9.42 -9.05 7.30
N GLU A 48 -9.39 -9.83 8.37
CA GLU A 48 -8.15 -10.22 9.04
C GLU A 48 -7.27 -11.10 8.14
N SER A 49 -7.86 -12.09 7.47
CA SER A 49 -7.14 -12.97 6.54
C SER A 49 -6.50 -12.20 5.38
N ILE A 50 -7.22 -11.23 4.82
CA ILE A 50 -6.73 -10.33 3.76
C ILE A 50 -5.57 -9.47 4.26
N ARG A 51 -5.71 -8.89 5.46
CA ARG A 51 -4.67 -8.05 6.08
C ARG A 51 -3.40 -8.86 6.40
N GLU A 52 -3.55 -10.08 6.90
CA GLU A 52 -2.44 -11.01 7.13
C GLU A 52 -1.73 -11.36 5.82
N TYR A 53 -2.47 -11.73 4.77
CA TYR A 53 -1.89 -12.02 3.46
C TYR A 53 -1.07 -10.83 2.95
N ARG A 54 -1.65 -9.62 2.98
CA ARG A 54 -0.98 -8.42 2.49
C ARG A 54 0.29 -8.08 3.29
N ARG A 55 0.27 -8.23 4.61
CA ARG A 55 1.48 -8.05 5.44
C ARG A 55 2.57 -9.06 5.09
N SER A 56 2.16 -10.30 4.79
CA SER A 56 3.06 -11.39 4.41
C SER A 56 3.76 -11.10 3.08
N GLU A 57 3.03 -10.59 2.08
CA GLU A 57 3.61 -10.10 0.83
C GLU A 57 4.59 -8.94 1.07
N MET A 58 4.19 -7.96 1.88
CA MET A 58 5.03 -6.80 2.19
C MET A 58 6.34 -7.21 2.88
N VAL A 59 6.29 -8.21 3.76
CA VAL A 59 7.48 -8.78 4.41
C VAL A 59 8.39 -9.50 3.42
N ALA A 60 7.82 -10.19 2.43
CA ALA A 60 8.60 -10.87 1.40
C ALA A 60 9.33 -9.86 0.49
N VAL A 61 8.71 -8.74 0.17
CA VAL A 61 9.32 -7.65 -0.61
C VAL A 61 10.29 -6.81 0.24
N PHE A 62 9.93 -6.54 1.50
CA PHE A 62 10.68 -5.71 2.43
C PHE A 62 10.90 -6.43 3.77
N PRO A 63 11.98 -7.24 3.90
CA PRO A 63 12.24 -8.04 5.09
C PRO A 63 12.36 -7.23 6.39
N GLY A 64 12.69 -5.93 6.30
CA GLY A 64 12.75 -5.03 7.45
C GLY A 64 11.39 -4.81 8.15
N LEU A 65 10.27 -5.06 7.47
CA LEU A 65 8.94 -4.92 8.05
C LEU A 65 8.59 -6.00 9.07
N LYS A 66 9.34 -7.13 9.10
CA LYS A 66 9.14 -8.22 10.08
C LYS A 66 9.16 -7.70 11.51
N ARG A 67 10.22 -6.95 11.86
CA ARG A 67 10.41 -6.39 13.21
C ARG A 67 9.28 -5.43 13.59
N VAL A 68 8.89 -4.57 12.65
CA VAL A 68 7.79 -3.61 12.86
C VAL A 68 6.47 -4.33 13.14
N TYR A 69 6.16 -5.38 12.38
CA TYR A 69 4.94 -6.14 12.60
C TYR A 69 4.98 -6.97 13.90
N GLU A 70 6.14 -7.50 14.29
CA GLU A 70 6.31 -8.18 15.57
C GLU A 70 6.11 -7.25 16.76
N GLU A 71 6.71 -6.04 16.72
CA GLU A 71 6.56 -5.02 17.76
C GLU A 71 5.11 -4.56 17.93
N LEU A 72 4.35 -4.47 16.83
CA LEU A 72 2.93 -4.10 16.83
C LEU A 72 1.98 -5.27 17.15
N GLY A 73 2.49 -6.49 17.32
CA GLY A 73 1.68 -7.70 17.54
C GLY A 73 0.81 -8.06 16.33
N TRP A 74 1.28 -7.74 15.13
CA TRP A 74 0.56 -7.90 13.88
C TRP A 74 0.94 -9.22 13.20
N PRO A 75 0.02 -10.21 13.12
CA PRO A 75 0.35 -11.50 12.56
C PRO A 75 0.65 -11.39 11.06
N TYR A 76 1.69 -12.10 10.63
CA TYR A 76 2.06 -12.25 9.23
C TYR A 76 2.63 -13.65 9.01
N ARG A 77 2.74 -14.06 7.75
CA ARG A 77 3.35 -15.31 7.33
C ARG A 77 4.62 -15.02 6.56
N ASP A 78 5.62 -15.87 6.73
CA ASP A 78 6.89 -15.70 6.06
C ASP A 78 6.85 -16.35 4.67
N PHE A 79 6.64 -15.53 3.63
CA PHE A 79 6.71 -15.97 2.22
C PHE A 79 8.10 -15.82 1.60
N SER A 80 9.11 -15.41 2.38
CA SER A 80 10.46 -15.14 1.86
C SER A 80 11.11 -16.33 1.17
N GLN A 81 10.74 -17.57 1.52
CA GLN A 81 11.24 -18.76 0.83
C GLN A 81 10.56 -19.02 -0.53
N ALA A 82 9.34 -18.51 -0.74
CA ALA A 82 8.56 -18.73 -1.96
C ALA A 82 8.81 -17.65 -3.04
N GLN A 83 9.30 -16.46 -2.67
CA GLN A 83 9.46 -15.31 -3.58
C GLN A 83 10.91 -14.95 -3.95
N GLN A 84 11.91 -15.74 -3.54
CA GLN A 84 13.33 -15.49 -3.88
C GLN A 84 13.66 -15.52 -5.39
N GLN A 85 12.71 -15.81 -6.28
CA GLN A 85 12.93 -15.87 -7.73
C GLN A 85 12.62 -14.57 -8.49
N ASN A 86 12.11 -13.50 -7.87
CA ASN A 86 11.66 -12.34 -8.65
C ASN A 86 11.78 -10.96 -7.96
N VAL A 87 12.93 -10.68 -7.35
CA VAL A 87 13.26 -9.30 -6.92
C VAL A 87 14.24 -8.71 -7.94
N PRO A 88 13.88 -7.67 -8.73
CA PRO A 88 14.90 -6.86 -9.38
C PRO A 88 15.74 -6.20 -8.29
N GLU A 89 17.05 -6.46 -8.30
CA GLU A 89 18.03 -5.84 -7.39
C GLU A 89 17.88 -4.32 -7.39
N VAL A 90 17.21 -3.77 -6.37
CA VAL A 90 17.35 -2.36 -6.07
C VAL A 90 18.73 -2.20 -5.44
N GLN A 91 19.69 -1.79 -6.26
CA GLN A 91 21.04 -1.43 -5.81
C GLN A 91 20.93 -0.24 -4.84
N VAL A 92 20.95 -0.55 -3.54
CA VAL A 92 21.17 0.46 -2.50
C VAL A 92 22.65 0.82 -2.55
N ASN A 93 22.98 1.82 -3.38
CA ASN A 93 24.31 2.39 -3.43
C ASN A 93 24.50 3.29 -2.20
N ASN A 94 25.08 2.72 -1.14
CA ASN A 94 25.53 3.46 0.03
C ASN A 94 26.82 4.23 -0.32
N GLU A 95 26.69 5.45 -0.84
CA GLU A 95 27.79 6.42 -0.84
C GLU A 95 27.40 7.67 -0.04
N PRO A 96 28.14 8.02 1.02
CA PRO A 96 27.92 9.27 1.73
C PRO A 96 28.52 10.41 0.92
N LYS A 97 27.70 11.19 0.22
CA LYS A 97 28.15 12.40 -0.48
C LYS A 97 27.95 13.65 0.39
N PRO A 98 29.01 14.38 0.76
CA PRO A 98 28.90 15.57 1.59
C PRO A 98 28.22 16.70 0.83
N ALA A 99 27.44 17.50 1.54
CA ALA A 99 26.88 18.74 1.05
C ALA A 99 27.99 19.73 0.64
N LYS A 100 27.92 20.28 -0.58
CA LYS A 100 28.31 21.66 -0.91
C LYS A 100 28.04 22.02 -2.39
N GLU A 101 27.32 23.13 -2.54
CA GLU A 101 27.64 24.22 -3.50
C GLU A 101 27.22 24.04 -4.96
N THR A 102 25.97 24.41 -5.27
CA THR A 102 25.54 24.76 -6.64
C THR A 102 25.50 26.27 -6.83
N ALA A 103 26.57 26.81 -7.43
CA ALA A 103 26.56 27.96 -8.35
C ALA A 103 27.96 28.03 -9.01
N PRO A 104 28.16 28.58 -10.23
CA PRO A 104 27.23 29.27 -11.13
C PRO A 104 27.26 28.74 -12.59
N VAL A 105 26.15 28.85 -13.33
CA VAL A 105 26.13 28.69 -14.79
C VAL A 105 25.99 30.06 -15.43
N GLU A 106 27.01 30.50 -16.17
CA GLU A 106 26.94 31.61 -17.13
C GLU A 106 28.11 31.46 -18.13
N PRO A 107 28.13 32.12 -19.32
CA PRO A 107 27.08 32.97 -19.96
C PRO A 107 26.92 32.75 -21.49
N VAL A 108 25.76 33.08 -22.07
CA VAL A 108 25.71 33.64 -23.45
C VAL A 108 24.69 34.78 -23.52
N LYS A 109 25.10 35.84 -24.22
CA LYS A 109 24.77 37.28 -24.13
C LYS A 109 23.42 37.73 -24.76
N PRO A 110 23.02 39.02 -24.56
CA PRO A 110 21.63 39.48 -24.48
C PRO A 110 21.09 40.10 -25.77
N ALA A 111 19.76 40.20 -25.88
CA ALA A 111 19.09 41.15 -26.77
C ALA A 111 17.81 41.72 -26.13
N ALA A 112 17.94 42.97 -25.68
CA ALA A 112 16.95 44.04 -25.65
C ALA A 112 15.52 43.77 -25.12
N SER A 113 15.32 44.19 -23.87
CA SER A 113 14.26 45.11 -23.41
C SER A 113 13.13 45.45 -24.40
N ARG A 114 11.90 45.07 -24.02
CA ARG A 114 10.73 45.95 -24.16
C ARG A 114 9.99 46.01 -22.82
N LEU A 115 10.36 47.05 -22.09
CA LEU A 115 9.61 47.61 -20.96
C LEU A 115 8.22 48.08 -21.42
N SER A 116 7.28 48.06 -20.46
CA SER A 116 6.13 48.95 -20.34
C SER A 116 4.90 48.66 -21.22
N GLY A 117 3.92 47.97 -20.65
CA GLY A 117 2.56 47.90 -21.21
C GLY A 117 1.51 47.26 -20.29
N TRP A 118 1.74 47.19 -18.97
CA TRP A 118 0.80 46.54 -18.04
C TRP A 118 0.70 47.27 -16.70
N LEU A 119 0.60 48.60 -16.73
CA LEU A 119 0.28 49.45 -15.58
C LEU A 119 -0.09 50.87 -16.05
N ASP A 120 -1.35 51.07 -16.44
CA ASP A 120 -2.16 52.26 -16.09
C ASP A 120 -3.59 52.08 -16.63
N ASP A 121 -4.53 51.90 -15.70
CA ASP A 121 -5.90 52.42 -15.72
C ASP A 121 -6.18 52.95 -14.30
#